data_AF-A0A3B9D2N7-F1
#
_entry.id   AF-A0A3B9D2N7-F1
#
_cell.length_a   1.000
_cell.length_b   1.000
_cell.length_c   1.000
_cell.angle_alpha   90.00
_cell.angle_beta   90.00
_cell.angle_gamma   90.00
#
_symmetry.space_group_name_H-M   'P 1'
#
loop_
_entity.id
_entity.type
_entity.pdbx_description
1 polymer ?
#
loop_
_entity_poly.entity_id
_entity_poly.type
_entity_poly.pdbx_seq_one_letter_code
_entity_poly.pdbx_strand_id
1 'polypeptide(L)'
;MVSPRLKSGLYEFWLFGIKQAWASIFGGYLLLLILVTRLWYPLESLHRYDFLFIAALGFQVILLLFRLESPREALVILIFHIVATIMEVFKTSESIGSWQYPEEFDLGIGNVPLFAGFMYSAVGSYIARVWKIFDFRFSKYPPKAATWVLVTLIYANFFTHHYIIDIRLGLLAFTAVCFE
;
A
#
# COMPACT_ATOMS: atom_id res chain seq x y z
N MET A 1 14.96 -40.38 2.80
CA MET A 1 15.05 -39.75 4.13
C MET A 1 15.47 -38.30 3.93
N VAL A 2 14.60 -37.31 4.20
CA VAL A 2 14.87 -35.88 3.95
C VAL A 2 16.02 -35.39 4.85
N SER A 3 17.01 -34.70 4.29
CA SER A 3 18.18 -34.23 5.06
C SER A 3 17.75 -33.25 6.18
N PRO A 4 18.42 -33.25 7.35
CA PRO A 4 18.09 -32.35 8.45
C PRO A 4 18.09 -30.86 8.06
N ARG A 5 19.00 -30.46 7.15
CA ARG A 5 19.07 -29.08 6.62
C ARG A 5 17.86 -28.72 5.76
N LEU A 6 17.36 -29.65 4.94
CA LEU A 6 16.17 -29.44 4.12
C LEU A 6 14.90 -29.37 5.00
N LYS A 7 14.83 -30.16 6.07
CA LYS A 7 13.75 -30.05 7.07
C LYS A 7 13.75 -28.68 7.77
N SER A 8 14.93 -28.17 8.15
CA SER A 8 15.07 -26.81 8.73
C SER A 8 14.65 -25.73 7.75
N GLY A 9 15.14 -25.79 6.51
CA GLY A 9 14.80 -24.79 5.48
C GLY A 9 13.31 -24.75 5.16
N LEU A 10 12.64 -25.90 5.08
CA LEU A 10 11.18 -25.94 4.89
C LEU A 10 10.42 -25.38 6.09
N TYR A 11 10.87 -25.69 7.31
CA TYR A 11 10.27 -25.15 8.53
C TYR A 11 10.43 -23.62 8.62
N GLU A 12 11.62 -23.10 8.33
CA GLU A 12 11.91 -21.66 8.29
C GLU A 12 11.10 -20.96 7.20
N PHE A 13 11.04 -21.53 6.00
CA PHE A 13 10.21 -21.01 4.91
C PHE A 13 8.74 -20.93 5.31
N TRP A 14 8.23 -21.95 6.00
CA TRP A 14 6.83 -21.97 6.43
C TRP A 14 6.53 -20.96 7.53
N LEU A 15 7.41 -20.83 8.52
CA LEU A 15 7.30 -19.78 9.54
C LEU A 15 7.42 -18.38 8.94
N PHE A 16 8.32 -18.19 7.98
CA PHE A 16 8.46 -16.94 7.24
C PHE A 16 7.16 -16.61 6.51
N GLY A 17 6.58 -17.57 5.78
CA GLY A 17 5.30 -17.41 5.09
C GLY A 17 4.16 -17.03 6.03
N ILE A 18 4.04 -17.68 7.18
CA ILE A 18 3.04 -17.34 8.20
C ILE A 18 3.24 -15.91 8.73
N LYS A 19 4.48 -15.50 8.99
CA LYS A 19 4.78 -14.11 9.43
C LYS A 19 4.44 -13.08 8.34
N GLN A 20 4.69 -13.40 7.08
CA GLN A 20 4.30 -12.54 5.95
C GLN A 20 2.78 -12.42 5.81
N ALA A 21 2.07 -13.55 5.88
CA ALA A 21 0.60 -13.57 5.86
C ALA A 21 0.02 -12.79 7.06
N TRP A 22 0.64 -12.93 8.24
CA TRP A 22 0.28 -12.14 9.41
C TRP A 22 0.48 -10.66 9.15
N ALA A 23 1.63 -10.23 8.60
CA ALA A 23 1.92 -8.84 8.27
C ALA A 23 0.96 -8.25 7.22
N SER A 24 0.47 -9.08 6.29
CA SER A 24 -0.41 -8.65 5.20
C SER A 24 -1.91 -8.74 5.51
N ILE A 25 -2.33 -9.07 6.75
CA ILE A 25 -3.75 -9.30 7.08
C ILE A 25 -4.72 -8.22 6.59
N PHE A 26 -4.33 -6.93 6.67
CA PHE A 26 -5.14 -5.82 6.18
C PHE A 26 -5.25 -5.83 4.65
N GLY A 27 -4.13 -5.96 3.94
CA GLY A 27 -4.12 -6.08 2.48
C GLY A 27 -4.81 -7.34 1.97
N GLY A 28 -4.64 -8.48 2.66
CA GLY A 28 -5.33 -9.73 2.35
C GLY A 28 -6.84 -9.62 2.54
N TYR A 29 -7.29 -8.94 3.60
CA TYR A 29 -8.70 -8.63 3.82
C TYR A 29 -9.28 -7.76 2.70
N LEU A 30 -8.59 -6.67 2.32
CA LEU A 30 -9.05 -5.82 1.22
C LEU A 30 -9.09 -6.59 -0.11
N LEU A 31 -8.04 -7.35 -0.44
CA LEU A 31 -8.01 -8.16 -1.66
C LEU A 31 -9.16 -9.17 -1.70
N LEU A 32 -9.42 -9.86 -0.59
CA LEU A 32 -10.54 -10.78 -0.46
C LEU A 32 -11.87 -10.06 -0.74
N LEU A 33 -12.10 -8.91 -0.12
CA LEU A 33 -13.32 -8.13 -0.35
C LEU A 33 -13.45 -7.65 -1.80
N ILE A 34 -12.37 -7.16 -2.42
CA ILE A 34 -12.38 -6.75 -3.82
C ILE A 34 -12.80 -7.92 -4.71
N LEU A 35 -12.24 -9.12 -4.49
CA LEU A 35 -12.56 -10.32 -5.27
C LEU A 35 -13.99 -10.80 -5.05
N VAL A 36 -14.41 -10.93 -3.79
CA VAL A 36 -15.77 -11.39 -3.45
C VAL A 36 -16.81 -10.44 -4.03
N THR A 37 -16.65 -9.13 -3.80
CA THR A 37 -17.61 -8.13 -4.30
C THR A 37 -17.53 -7.95 -5.82
N ARG A 38 -16.41 -8.30 -6.46
CA ARG A 38 -16.34 -8.33 -7.93
C ARG A 38 -17.15 -9.48 -8.52
N LEU A 39 -17.20 -10.63 -7.85
CA LEU A 39 -17.97 -11.79 -8.29
C LEU A 39 -19.46 -11.65 -7.94
N TRP A 40 -19.76 -11.08 -6.77
CA TRP A 40 -21.12 -10.91 -6.30
C TRP A 40 -21.24 -9.76 -5.30
N TYR A 41 -22.02 -8.74 -5.66
CA TYR A 41 -22.32 -7.60 -4.78
C TYR A 41 -23.81 -7.22 -4.93
N PRO A 42 -24.67 -7.61 -3.98
CA PRO A 42 -26.12 -7.49 -4.10
C PRO A 42 -26.70 -6.18 -3.52
N LEU A 43 -25.88 -5.31 -2.94
CA LEU A 43 -26.36 -4.10 -2.28
C LEU A 43 -26.60 -3.01 -3.33
N GLU A 44 -27.87 -2.73 -3.61
CA GLU A 44 -28.26 -1.70 -4.58
C GLU A 44 -28.19 -0.27 -3.99
N SER A 45 -28.38 -0.14 -2.67
CA SER A 45 -28.44 1.17 -2.00
C SER A 45 -27.08 1.72 -1.55
N LEU A 46 -25.99 1.00 -1.83
CA LEU A 46 -24.65 1.38 -1.42
C LEU A 46 -23.68 1.01 -2.54
N HIS A 47 -23.02 2.00 -3.14
CA HIS A 47 -22.07 1.72 -4.21
C HIS A 47 -20.90 0.85 -3.71
N ARG A 48 -20.37 -0.01 -4.58
CA ARG A 48 -19.37 -1.01 -4.21
C ARG A 48 -18.10 -0.38 -3.64
N TYR A 49 -17.64 0.74 -4.20
CA TYR A 49 -16.49 1.46 -3.68
C TYR A 49 -16.73 2.04 -2.28
N ASP A 50 -17.92 2.54 -2.00
CA ASP A 50 -18.27 3.06 -0.67
C ASP A 50 -18.34 1.95 0.37
N PHE A 51 -18.91 0.79 0.00
CA PHE A 51 -18.88 -0.40 0.83
C PHE A 51 -17.45 -0.84 1.13
N LEU A 52 -16.58 -0.90 0.12
CA LEU A 52 -15.18 -1.28 0.31
C LEU A 52 -14.44 -0.28 1.21
N PHE A 53 -14.72 1.02 1.07
CA PHE A 53 -14.18 2.06 1.96
C PHE A 53 -14.64 1.87 3.41
N ILE A 54 -15.95 1.70 3.64
CA ILE A 54 -16.52 1.48 4.97
C ILE A 54 -15.98 0.19 5.58
N ALA A 55 -15.87 -0.89 4.80
CA ALA A 55 -15.35 -2.16 5.24
C ALA A 55 -13.86 -2.07 5.59
N ALA A 56 -13.06 -1.30 4.84
CA ALA A 56 -11.66 -1.02 5.14
C ALA A 56 -11.53 -0.25 6.47
N LEU A 57 -12.32 0.80 6.66
CA LEU A 57 -12.35 1.60 7.88
C LEU A 57 -12.80 0.76 9.09
N GLY A 58 -13.85 -0.05 8.93
CA GLY A 58 -14.34 -0.95 9.97
C GLY A 58 -13.28 -1.96 10.39
N PHE A 59 -12.58 -2.57 9.42
CA PHE A 59 -11.50 -3.52 9.72
C PHE A 59 -10.30 -2.84 10.39
N GLN A 60 -9.94 -1.64 9.94
CA GLN A 60 -8.92 -0.81 10.58
C GLN A 60 -9.25 -0.55 12.06
N VAL A 61 -10.52 -0.21 12.37
CA VAL A 61 -11.00 -0.03 13.74
C VAL A 61 -10.93 -1.33 14.53
N ILE A 62 -11.34 -2.46 13.95
CA ILE A 62 -11.24 -3.79 14.58
C ILE A 62 -9.78 -4.10 14.95
N LEU A 63 -8.82 -3.89 14.05
CA LEU A 63 -7.41 -4.15 14.32
C LEU A 63 -6.89 -3.32 15.51
N LEU A 64 -7.32 -2.07 15.63
CA LEU A 64 -6.97 -1.19 16.75
C LEU A 64 -7.65 -1.62 18.06
N LEU A 65 -8.95 -1.93 18.03
CA LEU A 65 -9.72 -2.34 19.21
C LEU A 65 -9.17 -3.62 19.83
N PHE A 66 -8.82 -4.60 19.00
CA PHE A 66 -8.20 -5.85 19.45
C PHE A 66 -6.69 -5.76 19.67
N ARG A 67 -6.10 -4.55 19.58
CA ARG A 67 -4.66 -4.29 19.76
C ARG A 67 -3.76 -5.14 18.84
N LEU A 68 -4.30 -5.56 17.70
CA LEU A 68 -3.54 -6.21 16.62
C LEU A 68 -2.70 -5.20 15.85
N GLU A 69 -3.10 -3.93 15.92
CA GLU A 69 -2.39 -2.78 15.39
C GLU A 69 -2.25 -1.68 16.47
N SER A 70 -1.15 -0.93 16.41
CA SER A 70 -0.87 0.21 17.28
C SER A 70 -1.33 1.54 16.68
N PRO A 71 -1.58 2.58 17.50
CA PRO A 71 -1.92 3.91 16.99
C PRO A 71 -0.87 4.53 16.06
N ARG A 72 0.42 4.16 16.24
CA ARG A 72 1.50 4.60 15.36
C ARG A 72 1.41 3.95 13.97
N GLU A 73 1.05 2.67 13.91
CA GLU A 73 0.80 1.98 12.65
C GLU A 73 -0.43 2.59 11.93
N ALA A 74 -1.51 2.91 12.67
CA ALA A 74 -2.66 3.60 12.11
C ALA A 74 -2.35 5.00 11.54
N LEU A 75 -1.44 5.75 12.18
CA LEU A 75 -0.96 7.03 11.63
C LEU A 75 -0.24 6.84 10.29
N VAL A 76 0.58 5.79 10.15
CA VAL A 76 1.22 5.45 8.87
C VAL A 76 0.16 5.15 7.80
N ILE A 77 -0.86 4.37 8.15
CA ILE A 77 -1.98 4.04 7.25
C ILE A 77 -2.71 5.30 6.80
N LEU A 78 -2.98 6.24 7.71
CA LEU A 78 -3.59 7.53 7.41
C LEU A 78 -2.72 8.39 6.48
N ILE A 79 -1.41 8.46 6.72
CA ILE A 79 -0.48 9.21 5.86
C ILE A 79 -0.47 8.61 4.45
N PHE A 80 -0.37 7.28 4.34
CA PHE A 80 -0.45 6.59 3.04
C PHE A 80 -1.79 6.86 2.35
N HIS A 81 -2.89 6.88 3.10
CA HIS A 81 -4.23 7.17 2.56
C HIS A 81 -4.29 8.57 1.93
N ILE A 82 -3.80 9.58 2.65
CA ILE A 82 -3.81 10.98 2.20
C ILE A 82 -2.91 11.15 0.98
N VAL A 83 -1.65 10.68 1.06
CA VAL A 83 -0.68 10.82 -0.03
C VAL A 83 -1.19 10.10 -1.29
N ALA A 84 -1.70 8.89 -1.15
CA ALA A 84 -2.26 8.13 -2.26
C ALA A 84 -3.48 8.83 -2.88
N THR A 85 -4.40 9.35 -2.06
CA THR A 85 -5.58 10.06 -2.57
C THR A 85 -5.17 11.30 -3.36
N ILE A 86 -4.17 12.07 -2.90
CA ILE A 86 -3.64 13.22 -3.65
C ILE A 86 -3.04 12.77 -4.99
N MET A 87 -2.27 11.68 -5.00
CA MET A 87 -1.67 11.13 -6.20
C MET A 87 -2.71 10.66 -7.21
N GLU A 88 -3.73 9.94 -6.74
CA GLU A 88 -4.85 9.46 -7.55
C GLU A 88 -5.61 10.64 -8.13
N VAL A 89 -6.03 11.62 -7.31
CA VAL A 89 -6.78 12.80 -7.77
C VAL A 89 -6.01 13.55 -8.85
N PHE A 90 -4.69 13.70 -8.69
CA PHE A 90 -3.86 14.30 -9.72
C PHE A 90 -3.85 13.47 -11.01
N LYS A 91 -3.62 12.16 -10.93
CA LYS A 91 -3.47 11.31 -12.12
C LYS A 91 -4.77 11.05 -12.87
N THR A 92 -5.90 11.04 -12.17
CA THR A 92 -7.21 10.85 -12.77
C THR A 92 -7.84 12.17 -13.20
N SER A 93 -7.30 13.33 -12.80
CA SER A 93 -7.83 14.65 -13.20
C SER A 93 -7.97 14.78 -14.72
N GLU A 94 -8.91 15.60 -15.17
CA GLU A 94 -9.21 15.78 -16.60
C GLU A 94 -7.99 16.22 -17.43
N SER A 95 -7.08 17.00 -16.84
CA SER A 95 -5.87 17.48 -17.52
C SER A 95 -4.81 16.39 -17.71
N ILE A 96 -4.83 15.35 -16.87
CA ILE A 96 -3.84 14.28 -16.88
C ILE A 96 -4.39 12.99 -17.50
N GLY A 97 -5.62 12.61 -17.13
CA GLY A 97 -6.40 11.54 -17.73
C GLY A 97 -5.70 10.18 -17.79
N SER A 98 -4.85 9.85 -16.81
CA SER A 98 -4.03 8.63 -16.89
C SER A 98 -4.88 7.35 -16.76
N TRP A 99 -5.96 7.39 -15.98
CA TRP A 99 -6.99 6.36 -15.88
C TRP A 99 -8.26 6.95 -15.23
N GLN A 100 -9.30 6.13 -15.10
CA GLN A 100 -10.58 6.50 -14.49
C GLN A 100 -11.08 5.37 -13.58
N TYR A 101 -11.86 5.72 -12.57
CA TYR A 101 -12.59 4.78 -11.73
C TYR A 101 -13.95 4.45 -12.39
N PRO A 102 -14.19 3.21 -12.84
CA PRO A 102 -15.33 2.88 -13.69
C PRO A 102 -16.66 2.68 -12.94
N GLU A 103 -16.62 2.51 -11.62
CA GLU A 103 -17.81 2.29 -10.80
C GLU A 103 -18.19 3.55 -10.04
N GLU A 104 -19.48 3.67 -9.74
CA GLU A 104 -20.05 4.79 -8.99
C GLU A 104 -19.59 4.78 -7.53
N PHE A 105 -19.60 5.96 -6.90
CA PHE A 105 -19.28 6.19 -5.50
C PHE A 105 -19.81 7.54 -5.03
N ASP A 106 -20.20 7.61 -3.75
CA ASP A 106 -20.53 8.85 -3.05
C ASP A 106 -19.37 9.33 -2.17
N LEU A 107 -18.59 8.40 -1.61
CA LEU A 107 -17.48 8.69 -0.70
C LEU A 107 -16.18 8.85 -1.51
N GLY A 108 -15.96 10.05 -2.04
CA GLY A 108 -14.79 10.36 -2.86
C GLY A 108 -14.33 11.81 -2.78
N ILE A 109 -13.20 12.09 -3.43
CA ILE A 109 -12.70 13.44 -3.69
C ILE A 109 -12.53 13.59 -5.19
N GLY A 110 -13.25 14.53 -5.78
CA GLY A 110 -13.28 14.69 -7.23
C GLY A 110 -13.74 13.39 -7.90
N ASN A 111 -12.93 12.84 -8.79
CA ASN A 111 -13.22 11.62 -9.52
C ASN A 111 -12.55 10.36 -8.93
N VAL A 112 -12.18 10.40 -7.65
CA VAL A 112 -11.49 9.31 -6.96
C VAL A 112 -12.30 8.85 -5.73
N PRO A 113 -12.69 7.56 -5.65
CA PRO A 113 -13.29 7.01 -4.45
C PRO A 113 -12.27 6.97 -3.32
N LEU A 114 -12.66 7.29 -2.08
CA LEU A 114 -11.78 7.22 -0.92
C LEU A 114 -11.24 5.81 -0.67
N PHE A 115 -11.92 4.77 -1.16
CA PHE A 115 -11.40 3.41 -1.15
C PHE A 115 -10.02 3.28 -1.83
N ALA A 116 -9.74 4.06 -2.88
CA ALA A 116 -8.46 4.05 -3.59
C ALA A 116 -7.29 4.31 -2.63
N GLY A 117 -7.44 5.27 -1.71
CA GLY A 117 -6.42 5.56 -0.70
C GLY A 117 -6.08 4.33 0.16
N PHE A 118 -7.07 3.50 0.52
CA PHE A 118 -6.85 2.29 1.31
C PHE A 118 -6.09 1.19 0.55
N MET A 119 -6.15 1.15 -0.78
CA MET A 119 -5.34 0.22 -1.58
C MET A 119 -3.84 0.47 -1.36
N TYR A 120 -3.44 1.73 -1.22
CA TYR A 120 -2.06 2.12 -0.88
C TYR A 120 -1.79 2.00 0.62
N SER A 121 -2.74 2.34 1.48
CA SER A 121 -2.60 2.15 2.93
C SER A 121 -2.35 0.70 3.30
N ALA A 122 -2.84 -0.27 2.52
CA ALA A 122 -2.52 -1.68 2.72
C ALA A 122 -1.02 -1.98 2.59
N VAL A 123 -0.34 -1.32 1.65
CA VAL A 123 1.11 -1.41 1.51
C VAL A 123 1.81 -0.77 2.71
N GLY A 124 1.34 0.40 3.15
CA GLY A 124 1.86 1.06 4.36
C GLY A 124 1.71 0.23 5.63
N SER A 125 0.53 -0.36 5.84
CA SER A 125 0.23 -1.28 6.95
C SER A 125 1.16 -2.50 6.91
N TYR A 126 1.32 -3.12 5.74
CA TYR A 126 2.23 -4.25 5.56
C TYR A 126 3.67 -3.86 5.91
N ILE A 127 4.20 -2.75 5.38
CA ILE A 127 5.56 -2.29 5.65
C ILE A 127 5.77 -2.04 7.14
N ALA A 128 4.84 -1.36 7.81
CA ALA A 128 4.94 -1.08 9.23
C ALA A 128 4.96 -2.37 10.08
N ARG A 129 4.09 -3.33 9.73
CA ARG A 129 3.96 -4.58 10.48
C ARG A 129 5.09 -5.55 10.20
N VAL A 130 5.51 -5.71 8.94
CA VAL A 130 6.63 -6.60 8.58
C VAL A 130 7.93 -6.12 9.22
N TRP A 131 8.16 -4.80 9.28
CA TRP A 131 9.33 -4.23 9.95
C TRP A 131 9.37 -4.60 11.42
N LYS A 132 8.22 -4.51 12.12
CA LYS A 132 8.08 -4.88 13.53
C LYS A 132 8.24 -6.38 13.77
N ILE A 133 7.62 -7.21 12.93
CA ILE A 133 7.62 -8.69 13.08
C ILE A 133 9.02 -9.27 12.86
N PHE A 134 9.79 -8.69 11.94
CA PHE A 134 11.13 -9.17 11.60
C PHE A 134 12.28 -8.35 12.22
N ASP A 135 11.98 -7.30 12.99
CA ASP A 135 12.97 -6.34 13.54
C ASP A 135 14.02 -5.92 12.51
N PHE A 136 13.58 -5.35 11.38
CA PHE A 136 14.49 -4.99 10.30
C PHE A 136 15.52 -3.95 10.75
N ARG A 137 16.80 -4.27 10.49
CA ARG A 137 17.95 -3.41 10.71
C ARG A 137 18.77 -3.31 9.43
N PHE A 138 19.10 -2.09 9.04
CA PHE A 138 19.90 -1.83 7.85
C PHE A 138 21.35 -1.63 8.27
N SER A 139 22.24 -2.52 7.84
CA SER A 139 23.68 -2.43 8.11
C SER A 139 24.40 -1.49 7.14
N LYS A 140 23.89 -1.35 5.91
CA LYS A 140 24.44 -0.51 4.84
C LYS A 140 23.39 0.45 4.29
N TYR A 141 22.71 1.19 5.17
CA TYR A 141 21.74 2.17 4.71
C TYR A 141 22.47 3.35 4.04
N PRO A 142 21.99 3.88 2.90
CA PRO A 142 22.62 5.00 2.24
C PRO A 142 22.58 6.26 3.12
N PRO A 143 23.43 7.28 2.87
CA PRO A 143 23.31 8.55 3.57
C PRO A 143 21.90 9.11 3.47
N LYS A 144 21.32 9.53 4.61
CA LYS A 144 19.92 10.02 4.65
C LYS A 144 19.64 11.10 3.61
N ALA A 145 20.59 12.00 3.38
CA ALA A 145 20.48 13.05 2.36
C ALA A 145 20.23 12.47 0.95
N ALA A 146 20.92 11.40 0.56
CA ALA A 146 20.70 10.74 -0.73
C ALA A 146 19.27 10.20 -0.82
N THR A 147 18.76 9.57 0.24
CA THR A 147 17.39 9.05 0.27
C THR A 147 16.33 10.16 0.26
N TRP A 148 16.58 11.30 0.92
CA TRP A 148 15.71 12.48 0.88
C TRP A 148 15.66 13.10 -0.52
N VAL A 149 16.80 13.23 -1.18
CA VAL A 149 16.88 13.71 -2.57
C VAL A 149 16.15 12.75 -3.49
N LEU A 150 16.43 11.45 -3.40
CA LEU A 150 15.80 10.42 -4.23
C LEU A 150 14.27 10.43 -4.10
N VAL A 151 13.73 10.40 -2.88
CA VAL A 151 12.27 10.40 -2.69
C VAL A 151 11.64 11.68 -3.18
N THR A 152 12.29 12.84 -2.96
CA THR A 152 11.80 14.13 -3.44
C THR A 152 11.73 14.15 -4.97
N LEU A 153 12.78 13.67 -5.64
CA LEU A 153 12.81 13.61 -7.10
C LEU A 153 11.78 12.61 -7.67
N ILE A 154 11.53 11.49 -7.00
CA ILE A 154 10.48 10.53 -7.39
C ILE A 154 9.10 11.20 -7.34
N TYR A 155 8.76 11.88 -6.24
CA TYR A 155 7.47 12.59 -6.15
C TYR A 155 7.40 13.77 -7.12
N ALA A 156 8.47 14.55 -7.25
CA ALA A 156 8.51 15.65 -8.22
C ALA A 156 8.28 15.13 -9.64
N ASN A 157 9.00 14.10 -10.07
CA ASN A 157 8.81 13.48 -11.38
C ASN A 157 7.39 12.87 -11.51
N PHE A 158 6.85 12.24 -10.47
CA PHE A 158 5.47 11.73 -10.47
C PHE A 158 4.47 12.83 -10.82
N PHE A 159 4.57 14.01 -10.21
CA PHE A 159 3.64 15.12 -10.44
C PHE A 159 3.96 15.97 -11.68
N THR A 160 5.16 15.85 -12.26
CA THR A 160 5.59 16.77 -13.34
C THR A 160 5.86 16.10 -14.68
N HIS A 161 6.05 14.77 -14.76
CA HIS A 161 6.41 14.10 -16.03
C HIS A 161 5.37 14.21 -17.16
N HIS A 162 4.16 14.66 -16.84
CA HIS A 162 3.15 15.00 -17.84
C HIS A 162 3.45 16.33 -18.56
N TYR A 163 4.25 17.18 -17.95
CA TYR A 163 4.61 18.52 -18.43
C TYR A 163 6.09 18.65 -18.81
N ILE A 164 6.95 17.79 -18.26
CA ILE A 164 8.39 17.76 -18.51
C ILE A 164 8.86 16.35 -18.89
N ILE A 165 10.15 16.19 -19.15
CA ILE A 165 10.75 14.89 -19.49
C ILE A 165 10.54 13.90 -18.32
N ASP A 166 10.08 12.70 -18.66
CA ASP A 166 9.99 11.59 -17.73
C ASP A 166 11.38 10.99 -17.47
N ILE A 167 11.90 11.20 -16.26
CA ILE A 167 13.22 10.73 -15.83
C ILE A 167 13.17 9.46 -14.96
N ARG A 168 12.06 8.71 -14.95
CA ARG A 168 11.89 7.54 -14.06
C ARG A 168 13.01 6.51 -14.16
N LEU A 169 13.53 6.27 -15.37
CA LEU A 169 14.61 5.31 -15.58
C LEU A 169 15.92 5.78 -14.92
N GLY A 170 16.19 7.08 -14.96
CA GLY A 170 17.31 7.69 -14.23
C GLY A 170 17.14 7.58 -12.71
N LEU A 171 15.92 7.75 -12.20
CA LEU A 171 15.62 7.59 -10.77
C LEU A 171 15.74 6.12 -10.31
N LEU A 172 15.37 5.16 -11.17
CA LEU A 172 15.60 3.73 -10.92
C LEU A 172 17.10 3.40 -10.88
N ALA A 173 17.88 3.91 -11.83
CA ALA A 173 19.34 3.77 -11.82
C ALA A 173 19.96 4.41 -10.57
N PHE A 174 19.51 5.59 -10.18
CA PHE A 174 19.97 6.25 -8.95
C PHE A 174 19.62 5.45 -7.70
N THR A 175 18.44 4.82 -7.67
CA THR A 175 18.05 3.90 -6.59
C THR A 175 19.00 2.70 -6.50
N ALA A 176 19.34 2.06 -7.63
CA ALA A 176 20.29 0.95 -7.64
C ALA A 176 21.64 1.38 -7.05
N VAL A 177 22.23 2.46 -7.57
CA VAL A 177 23.53 2.98 -7.10
C VAL A 177 23.48 3.41 -5.63
N CYS A 178 22.37 3.98 -5.15
CA CYS A 178 22.24 4.34 -3.74
C CYS A 178 22.32 3.14 -2.80
N PHE A 179 21.76 1.99 -3.19
CA PHE A 179 21.52 0.84 -2.32
C PHE A 179 22.38 -0.40 -2.65
N GLU A 180 23.39 -0.27 -3.50
CA GLU A 180 24.47 -1.26 -3.74
C GLU A 180 25.36 -1.46 -2.50
#